data_AF-A0A927WBS3-F1
#
_entry.id   AF-A0A927WBS3-F1
#
_cell.length_a   1.000
_cell.length_b   1.000
_cell.length_c   1.000
_cell.angle_alpha   90.00
_cell.angle_beta   90.00
_cell.angle_gamma   90.00
#
_symmetry.space_group_name_H-M   'P 1'
#
loop_
_entity.id
_entity.type
_entity.pdbx_description
1 polymer ?
#
loop_
_entity_poly.entity_id
_entity_poly.type
_entity_poly.pdbx_seq_one_letter_code
_entity_poly.pdbx_strand_id
1 'polypeptide(L)'
;MEYYEIRFESCIKIVVKNKRKEIEVSEVKINKDYIYKEPEEWTERRNTIRKKQIPIENITSLIEDGANEREIQKILKSDLSFLSDYLQSPTDEYICLSELPIGDDIVDFVVLTSRSRMLVYLIEIKGANFFTAKSSHYKGMNSHIHDAVKQIGNHVKYIENNYELFRKYIHNIREQVICGSYKSNHLLGPKGYLDVDPNKDIKIETIVIGGKSKEDYCDSSERTKFESEHKYWLHVYSWESFLRRVDKIHGHYFK
;
A
#
# COMPACT_ATOMS: atom_id res chain seq x y z
N MET A 1 -8.41 -17.17 -18.43
CA MET A 1 -7.30 -16.21 -18.51
C MET A 1 -7.59 -15.28 -19.66
N GLU A 2 -8.03 -14.06 -19.37
CA GLU A 2 -8.21 -13.02 -20.38
C GLU A 2 -6.89 -12.28 -20.55
N TYR A 3 -6.40 -12.19 -21.79
CA TYR A 3 -5.18 -11.47 -22.16
C TYR A 3 -5.58 -10.09 -22.66
N TYR A 4 -4.98 -9.04 -22.11
CA TYR A 4 -5.15 -7.68 -22.62
C TYR A 4 -4.05 -7.37 -23.65
N GLU A 5 -4.46 -7.09 -24.88
CA GLU A 5 -3.60 -6.68 -25.99
C GLU A 5 -3.34 -5.17 -25.86
N ILE A 6 -2.10 -4.76 -25.57
CA ILE A 6 -1.70 -3.35 -25.59
C ILE A 6 -1.09 -3.05 -26.96
N ARG A 7 -1.75 -2.23 -27.78
CA ARG A 7 -1.26 -1.78 -29.09
C ARG A 7 -0.56 -0.41 -28.98
N PHE A 8 0.68 -0.34 -29.44
CA PHE A 8 1.37 0.93 -29.73
C PHE A 8 1.58 1.03 -31.25
N GLU A 9 0.99 2.04 -31.90
CA GLU A 9 0.82 2.03 -33.37
C GLU A 9 1.82 2.87 -34.19
N SER A 10 2.85 3.50 -33.62
CA SER A 10 4.04 3.98 -34.37
C SER A 10 5.02 4.78 -33.51
N CYS A 11 6.30 4.83 -33.92
CA CYS A 11 7.28 5.82 -33.46
C CYS A 11 7.72 6.70 -34.65
N ILE A 12 7.59 8.02 -34.51
CA ILE A 12 8.03 9.00 -35.52
C ILE A 12 9.49 9.38 -35.22
N LYS A 13 10.37 9.24 -36.21
CA LYS A 13 11.75 9.74 -36.14
C LYS A 13 11.85 11.00 -37.00
N ILE A 14 12.16 12.14 -36.39
CA ILE A 14 12.36 13.41 -37.11
C ILE A 14 13.86 13.55 -37.37
N VAL A 15 14.26 13.58 -38.64
CA VAL A 15 15.65 13.81 -39.06
C VAL A 15 15.73 15.18 -39.72
N VAL A 16 16.64 16.04 -39.24
CA VAL A 16 16.86 17.37 -39.82
C VAL A 16 18.14 17.34 -40.65
N LYS A 17 18.01 17.46 -41.97
CA LYS A 17 19.13 17.62 -42.91
C LYS A 17 18.96 18.92 -43.69
N ASN A 18 20.03 19.70 -43.82
CA ASN A 18 20.09 20.92 -44.65
C ASN A 18 18.90 21.89 -44.47
N LYS A 19 18.53 22.19 -43.22
CA LYS A 19 17.42 23.10 -42.83
C LYS A 19 16.02 22.72 -43.37
N ARG A 20 15.81 21.53 -43.93
CA ARG A 20 14.48 20.96 -44.21
C ARG A 20 14.19 19.84 -43.21
N LYS A 21 12.98 19.83 -42.65
CA LYS A 21 12.50 18.71 -41.81
C LYS A 21 11.99 17.62 -42.75
N GLU A 22 12.64 16.48 -42.76
CA GLU A 22 12.12 15.26 -43.39
C GLU A 22 11.58 14.35 -42.28
N ILE A 23 10.33 13.91 -42.45
CA ILE A 23 9.70 12.97 -41.52
C ILE A 23 9.93 11.57 -42.08
N GLU A 24 10.79 10.81 -41.42
CA GLU A 24 11.00 9.40 -41.75
C GLU A 24 10.04 8.56 -40.89
N VAL A 25 8.95 8.09 -41.50
CA VAL A 25 8.05 7.12 -40.88
C VAL A 25 8.65 5.74 -41.16
N SER A 26 9.21 5.11 -40.12
CA SER A 26 9.64 3.72 -40.21
C SER A 26 8.52 2.83 -39.65
N GLU A 27 8.05 1.87 -40.44
CA GLU A 27 7.16 0.83 -39.96
C GLU A 27 7.93 -0.04 -38.96
N VAL A 28 7.54 0.05 -37.68
CA VAL A 28 8.00 -0.91 -36.68
C VAL A 28 7.34 -2.24 -37.04
N LYS A 29 8.13 -3.22 -37.49
CA LYS A 29 7.68 -4.60 -37.57
C LYS A 29 7.41 -5.09 -36.15
N ILE A 30 6.16 -4.93 -35.70
CA ILE A 30 5.70 -5.52 -34.44
C ILE A 30 5.82 -7.02 -34.60
N ASN A 31 6.66 -7.64 -33.79
CA ASN A 31 6.75 -9.09 -33.73
C ASN A 31 5.44 -9.63 -33.14
N LYS A 32 4.52 -10.03 -34.00
CA LYS A 32 3.21 -10.60 -33.63
C LYS A 32 3.32 -11.90 -32.82
N ASP A 33 4.49 -12.52 -32.79
CA ASP A 33 4.77 -13.76 -32.06
C ASP A 33 5.46 -13.50 -30.71
N TYR A 34 5.68 -12.23 -30.31
CA TYR A 34 6.23 -11.93 -28.99
C TYR A 34 5.17 -12.13 -27.90
N ILE A 35 5.26 -13.28 -27.22
CA ILE A 35 4.51 -13.55 -26.00
C ILE A 35 5.45 -13.23 -24.83
N TYR A 36 5.12 -12.22 -24.03
CA TYR A 36 5.84 -11.96 -22.79
C TYR A 36 5.74 -13.20 -21.89
N LYS A 37 6.90 -13.77 -21.56
CA LYS A 37 7.02 -14.82 -20.54
C LYS A 37 7.57 -14.17 -19.28
N GLU A 38 6.77 -14.22 -18.22
CA GLU A 38 7.23 -13.80 -16.91
C GLU A 38 8.42 -14.64 -16.44
N PRO A 39 9.42 -14.05 -15.75
CA PRO A 39 10.46 -14.82 -15.07
C PRO A 39 9.88 -15.83 -14.08
N GLU A 40 10.38 -17.07 -14.14
CA GLU A 40 9.91 -18.17 -13.28
C GLU A 40 10.03 -17.84 -11.78
N GLU A 41 11.12 -17.15 -11.39
CA GLU A 41 11.35 -16.69 -10.02
C GLU A 41 10.18 -15.86 -9.46
N TRP A 42 9.57 -15.00 -10.30
CA TRP A 42 8.44 -14.17 -9.86
C TRP A 42 7.21 -15.03 -9.56
N THR A 43 6.95 -16.04 -10.40
CA THR A 43 5.87 -17.00 -10.19
C THR A 43 6.12 -17.87 -8.96
N GLU A 44 7.34 -18.36 -8.77
CA GLU A 44 7.71 -19.17 -7.60
C GLU A 44 7.56 -18.39 -6.29
N ARG A 45 8.03 -17.13 -6.28
CA ARG A 45 7.91 -16.25 -5.12
C ARG A 45 6.46 -15.90 -4.81
N ARG A 46 5.66 -15.60 -5.84
CA ARG A 46 4.21 -15.37 -5.71
C ARG A 46 3.51 -16.58 -5.10
N ASN A 47 3.80 -17.77 -5.61
CA ASN A 47 3.23 -19.01 -5.09
C ASN A 47 3.67 -19.29 -3.65
N THR A 48 4.92 -18.97 -3.30
CA THR A 48 5.44 -19.11 -1.94
C THR A 48 4.73 -18.17 -0.97
N ILE A 49 4.51 -16.91 -1.37
CA ILE A 49 3.78 -15.92 -0.57
C ILE A 49 2.34 -16.41 -0.37
N ARG A 50 1.63 -16.75 -1.45
CA ARG A 50 0.23 -17.23 -1.40
C ARG A 50 0.05 -18.49 -0.55
N LYS A 51 1.01 -19.42 -0.56
CA LYS A 51 0.95 -20.63 0.27
C LYS A 51 1.07 -20.35 1.77
N LYS A 52 1.72 -19.25 2.15
CA LYS A 52 1.89 -18.81 3.54
C LYS A 52 0.84 -17.80 3.98
N GLN A 53 0.07 -17.28 3.03
CA GLN A 53 -0.95 -16.29 3.26
C GLN A 53 -2.03 -16.85 4.18
N ILE A 54 -2.38 -16.08 5.20
CA ILE A 54 -3.46 -16.39 6.11
C ILE A 54 -4.78 -16.17 5.36
N PRO A 55 -5.72 -17.12 5.41
CA PRO A 55 -7.04 -16.94 4.81
C PRO A 55 -7.71 -15.68 5.35
N ILE A 56 -8.35 -14.91 4.46
CA ILE A 56 -9.03 -13.66 4.84
C ILE A 56 -10.11 -13.92 5.90
N GLU A 57 -10.73 -15.09 5.87
CA GLU A 57 -11.74 -15.56 6.82
C GLU A 57 -11.22 -15.57 8.26
N ASN A 58 -9.93 -15.86 8.48
CA ASN A 58 -9.34 -15.85 9.81
C ASN A 58 -9.28 -14.41 10.37
N ILE A 59 -8.95 -13.45 9.52
CA ILE A 59 -8.95 -12.03 9.91
C ILE A 59 -10.40 -11.59 10.12
N THR A 60 -11.31 -11.91 9.20
CA THR A 60 -12.75 -11.60 9.32
C THR A 60 -13.33 -12.12 10.63
N SER A 61 -13.06 -13.37 11.02
CA SER A 61 -13.50 -13.93 12.30
C SER A 61 -12.96 -13.16 13.49
N LEU A 62 -11.67 -12.78 13.50
CA LEU A 62 -11.10 -11.97 14.57
C LEU A 62 -11.79 -10.60 14.68
N ILE A 63 -12.09 -9.97 13.54
CA ILE A 63 -12.83 -8.72 13.53
C ILE A 63 -14.23 -8.95 14.09
N GLU A 64 -14.97 -9.95 13.61
CA GLU A 64 -16.32 -10.28 14.07
C GLU A 64 -16.38 -10.55 15.58
N ASP A 65 -15.38 -11.24 16.14
CA ASP A 65 -15.26 -11.51 17.57
C ASP A 65 -14.86 -10.27 18.40
N GLY A 66 -14.53 -9.15 17.73
CA GLY A 66 -14.15 -7.92 18.40
C GLY A 66 -12.74 -7.98 18.99
N ALA A 67 -11.79 -8.59 18.27
CA ALA A 67 -10.39 -8.67 18.66
C ALA A 67 -9.81 -7.30 19.02
N ASN A 68 -8.96 -7.26 20.05
CA ASN A 68 -8.25 -6.04 20.41
C ASN A 68 -7.05 -5.78 19.47
N GLU A 69 -6.45 -4.60 19.61
CA GLU A 69 -5.30 -4.15 18.78
C GLU A 69 -4.15 -5.15 18.77
N ARG A 70 -3.81 -5.74 19.92
CA ARG A 70 -2.70 -6.68 20.04
C ARG A 70 -2.95 -7.99 19.28
N GLU A 71 -4.18 -8.50 19.35
CA GLU A 71 -4.58 -9.73 18.64
C GLU A 71 -4.49 -9.54 17.13
N ILE A 72 -4.98 -8.40 16.65
CA ILE A 72 -4.92 -8.06 15.22
C ILE A 72 -3.48 -7.79 14.76
N GLN A 73 -2.69 -7.04 15.53
CA GLN A 73 -1.27 -6.83 15.20
C GLN A 73 -0.51 -8.15 15.11
N LYS A 74 -0.78 -9.10 16.02
CA LYS A 74 -0.11 -10.41 16.01
C LYS A 74 -0.36 -11.18 14.72
N ILE A 75 -1.60 -11.21 14.22
CA ILE A 75 -1.92 -11.93 12.99
C ILE A 75 -1.30 -11.24 11.76
N LEU A 76 -1.39 -9.91 11.67
CA LEU A 76 -0.81 -9.15 10.56
C LEU A 76 0.71 -9.21 10.53
N LYS A 77 1.38 -9.20 11.68
CA LYS A 77 2.84 -9.37 11.76
C LYS A 77 3.30 -10.76 11.30
N SER A 78 2.45 -11.78 11.45
CA SER A 78 2.74 -13.14 10.96
C SER A 78 2.52 -13.31 9.46
N ASP A 79 1.72 -12.44 8.84
CA ASP A 79 1.49 -12.40 7.41
C ASP A 79 1.26 -10.96 6.90
N LEU A 80 2.34 -10.37 6.40
CA LEU A 80 2.32 -8.99 5.89
C LEU A 80 1.68 -8.88 4.50
N SER A 81 1.45 -9.98 3.77
CA SER A 81 0.96 -9.88 2.38
C SER A 81 -0.44 -9.28 2.31
N PHE A 82 -1.22 -9.43 3.38
CA PHE A 82 -2.54 -8.82 3.55
C PHE A 82 -2.53 -7.30 3.31
N LEU A 83 -1.47 -6.59 3.74
CA LEU A 83 -1.36 -5.14 3.55
C LEU A 83 -1.10 -4.78 2.08
N SER A 84 -0.32 -5.60 1.38
CA SER A 84 0.03 -5.37 -0.01
C SER A 84 -1.08 -5.70 -1.00
N ASP A 85 -2.02 -6.58 -0.64
CA ASP A 85 -3.09 -6.99 -1.54
C ASP A 85 -3.77 -5.77 -2.15
N TYR A 86 -4.23 -4.84 -1.30
CA TYR A 86 -4.87 -3.59 -1.74
C TYR A 86 -3.89 -2.48 -2.15
N LEU A 87 -2.74 -2.36 -1.48
CA LEU A 87 -1.87 -1.17 -1.59
C LEU A 87 -0.82 -1.26 -2.70
N GLN A 88 -0.59 -2.44 -3.27
CA GLN A 88 0.40 -2.61 -4.34
C GLN A 88 0.03 -1.83 -5.60
N SER A 89 1.01 -1.13 -6.16
CA SER A 89 0.90 -0.47 -7.45
C SER A 89 2.29 -0.15 -7.99
N PRO A 90 2.78 -0.84 -9.03
CA PRO A 90 2.12 -1.90 -9.80
C PRO A 90 2.05 -3.24 -9.05
N THR A 91 1.27 -4.18 -9.58
CA THR A 91 1.14 -5.54 -9.03
C THR A 91 2.50 -6.22 -8.84
N ASP A 92 2.63 -6.91 -7.72
CA ASP A 92 3.79 -7.69 -7.27
C ASP A 92 5.06 -6.89 -6.93
N GLU A 93 4.98 -5.56 -6.92
CA GLU A 93 6.09 -4.65 -6.65
C GLU A 93 5.82 -3.85 -5.38
N TYR A 94 6.12 -4.46 -4.25
CA TYR A 94 5.94 -3.85 -2.95
C TYR A 94 6.96 -4.37 -1.94
N ILE A 95 7.16 -3.58 -0.87
CA ILE A 95 7.82 -4.01 0.35
C ILE A 95 6.89 -3.68 1.52
N CYS A 96 6.56 -4.67 2.34
CA CYS A 96 5.85 -4.46 3.60
C CYS A 96 6.83 -4.56 4.76
N LEU A 97 6.69 -3.69 5.75
CA LEU A 97 7.46 -3.63 6.98
C LEU A 97 6.48 -3.57 8.15
N SER A 98 6.85 -4.16 9.28
CA SER A 98 6.16 -3.88 10.55
C SER A 98 7.11 -3.22 11.53
N GLU A 99 6.56 -2.39 12.41
CA GLU A 99 7.25 -1.74 13.53
C GLU A 99 8.46 -0.91 13.05
N LEU A 100 8.24 -0.01 12.10
CA LEU A 100 9.30 0.85 11.57
C LEU A 100 9.54 2.06 12.50
N PRO A 101 10.75 2.28 13.01
CA PRO A 101 11.07 3.48 13.79
C PRO A 101 11.05 4.74 12.92
N ILE A 102 10.31 5.77 13.35
CA ILE A 102 10.27 7.09 12.71
C ILE A 102 10.36 8.16 13.79
N GLY A 103 11.54 8.75 13.95
CA GLY A 103 11.82 9.66 15.06
C GLY A 103 11.91 8.90 16.38
N ASP A 104 11.16 9.35 17.38
CA ASP A 104 11.13 8.75 18.72
C ASP A 104 10.01 7.72 18.91
N ASP A 105 9.26 7.40 17.85
CA ASP A 105 8.10 6.52 17.90
C ASP A 105 8.14 5.48 16.76
N ILE A 106 7.26 4.50 16.82
CA ILE A 106 7.23 3.36 15.90
C ILE A 106 5.88 3.32 15.18
N VAL A 107 5.90 3.33 13.85
CA VAL A 107 4.69 3.10 13.05
C VAL A 107 4.41 1.61 12.96
N ASP A 108 3.14 1.22 13.12
CA ASP A 108 2.72 -0.19 13.14
C ASP A 108 3.13 -0.93 11.86
N PHE A 109 2.79 -0.38 10.69
CA PHE A 109 3.17 -0.96 9.40
C PHE A 109 3.51 0.08 8.33
N VAL A 110 4.35 -0.33 7.38
CA VAL A 110 4.71 0.47 6.20
C VAL A 110 4.62 -0.36 4.93
N VAL A 111 4.07 0.22 3.87
CA VAL A 111 4.11 -0.36 2.53
C VAL A 111 4.82 0.59 1.56
N LEU A 112 5.87 0.10 0.92
CA LEU A 112 6.61 0.81 -0.14
C LEU A 112 6.17 0.27 -1.49
N THR A 113 5.80 1.16 -2.42
CA THR A 113 5.35 0.80 -3.77
C THR A 113 5.63 1.93 -4.77
N SER A 114 5.20 1.78 -6.03
CA SER A 114 5.34 2.73 -7.14
C SER A 114 6.75 2.83 -7.72
N ARG A 115 6.83 3.30 -8.98
CA ARG A 115 8.07 3.37 -9.78
C ARG A 115 8.54 4.79 -10.10
N SER A 116 7.61 5.75 -10.16
CA SER A 116 7.97 7.12 -10.53
C SER A 116 8.67 7.84 -9.38
N ARG A 117 7.99 7.83 -8.23
CA ARG A 117 8.46 8.22 -6.90
C ARG A 117 8.01 7.11 -5.97
N MET A 118 8.83 6.77 -4.97
CA MET A 118 8.42 5.75 -4.02
C MET A 118 7.24 6.27 -3.20
N LEU A 119 6.14 5.54 -3.22
CA LEU A 119 4.98 5.79 -2.38
C LEU A 119 5.19 5.01 -1.09
N VAL A 120 5.10 5.72 0.04
CA VAL A 120 5.27 5.20 1.39
C VAL A 120 3.93 5.34 2.10
N TYR A 121 3.28 4.21 2.32
CA TYR A 121 2.11 4.13 3.20
C TYR A 121 2.55 4.01 4.64
N LEU A 122 2.12 4.92 5.51
CA LEU A 122 2.23 4.79 6.96
C LEU A 122 0.89 4.33 7.50
N ILE A 123 0.86 3.20 8.21
CA ILE A 123 -0.37 2.54 8.62
C ILE A 123 -0.35 2.35 10.13
N GLU A 124 -1.34 2.93 10.81
CA GLU A 124 -1.65 2.66 12.22
C GLU A 124 -2.89 1.78 12.32
N ILE A 125 -2.86 0.77 13.21
CA ILE A 125 -4.01 -0.10 13.42
C ILE A 125 -4.56 0.01 14.85
N LYS A 126 -5.86 -0.20 14.98
CA LYS A 126 -6.57 -0.30 16.27
C LYS A 126 -7.47 -1.54 16.27
N GLY A 127 -7.90 -1.94 17.46
CA GLY A 127 -8.78 -3.09 17.65
C GLY A 127 -10.12 -2.99 16.91
N ALA A 128 -10.85 -4.10 16.85
CA ALA A 128 -12.24 -4.21 16.39
C ALA A 128 -13.25 -4.25 17.56
N ASN A 129 -12.79 -4.01 18.78
CA ASN A 129 -13.59 -4.02 20.02
C ASN A 129 -14.38 -2.71 20.26
N PHE A 130 -14.46 -1.83 19.26
CA PHE A 130 -15.19 -0.55 19.32
C PHE A 130 -15.74 -0.20 17.93
N PHE A 131 -16.66 0.76 17.85
CA PHE A 131 -17.15 1.30 16.56
C PHE A 131 -16.32 2.51 16.12
N THR A 132 -16.01 2.58 14.82
CA THR A 132 -15.19 3.65 14.23
C THR A 132 -15.80 5.04 14.46
N ALA A 133 -17.12 5.17 14.29
CA ALA A 133 -17.88 6.36 14.66
C ALA A 133 -18.52 6.20 16.04
N LYS A 134 -18.73 7.33 16.74
CA LYS A 134 -19.40 7.35 18.05
C LYS A 134 -20.88 6.98 17.91
N SER A 135 -21.38 6.23 18.90
CA SER A 135 -22.73 5.68 18.92
C SER A 135 -23.79 6.59 19.54
N SER A 136 -23.41 7.72 20.16
CA SER A 136 -24.29 8.59 20.95
C SER A 136 -24.84 9.77 20.14
N HIS A 137 -25.67 10.61 20.77
CA HIS A 137 -26.15 11.88 20.20
C HIS A 137 -25.01 12.83 19.73
N TYR A 138 -23.76 12.56 20.13
CA TYR A 138 -22.58 13.26 19.64
C TYR A 138 -22.03 12.56 18.39
N LYS A 139 -22.17 13.25 17.25
CA LYS A 139 -21.52 12.87 15.99
C LYS A 139 -20.00 12.97 16.09
N GLY A 140 -19.27 12.16 15.31
CA GLY A 140 -17.82 12.22 15.18
C GLY A 140 -17.10 10.88 15.42
N MET A 141 -15.78 10.87 15.18
CA MET A 141 -14.93 9.68 15.29
C MET A 141 -14.71 9.24 16.75
N ASN A 142 -14.46 7.95 16.93
CA ASN A 142 -14.09 7.35 18.21
C ASN A 142 -12.72 7.88 18.71
N SER A 143 -12.52 7.99 20.03
CA SER A 143 -11.26 8.44 20.61
C SER A 143 -10.07 7.59 20.18
N HIS A 144 -10.24 6.27 20.03
CA HIS A 144 -9.17 5.39 19.54
C HIS A 144 -8.70 5.76 18.13
N ILE A 145 -9.61 6.24 17.26
CA ILE A 145 -9.26 6.75 15.93
C ILE A 145 -8.52 8.08 16.05
N HIS A 146 -8.97 8.99 16.92
CA HIS A 146 -8.24 10.24 17.18
C HIS A 146 -6.82 9.99 17.69
N ASP A 147 -6.62 9.00 18.57
CA ASP A 147 -5.31 8.64 19.09
C ASP A 147 -4.40 8.11 17.96
N ALA A 148 -4.89 7.19 17.11
CA ALA A 148 -4.15 6.69 15.95
C ALA A 148 -3.77 7.81 14.96
N VAL A 149 -4.69 8.74 14.72
CA VAL A 149 -4.48 9.88 13.82
C VAL A 149 -3.47 10.85 14.42
N LYS A 150 -3.44 11.00 15.75
CA LYS A 150 -2.40 11.76 16.44
C LYS A 150 -1.03 11.09 16.31
N GLN A 151 -0.95 9.76 16.41
CA GLN A 151 0.29 8.99 16.18
C GLN A 151 0.80 9.22 14.75
N ILE A 152 -0.04 9.03 13.73
CA ILE A 152 0.25 9.38 12.33
C ILE A 152 0.74 10.83 12.20
N GLY A 153 0.02 11.78 12.80
CA GLY A 153 0.37 13.19 12.73
C GLY A 153 1.75 13.49 13.32
N ASN A 154 2.16 12.79 14.37
CA ASN A 154 3.50 12.92 14.96
C ASN A 154 4.58 12.41 13.98
N HIS A 155 4.36 11.25 13.35
CA HIS A 155 5.27 10.72 12.33
C HIS A 155 5.39 11.66 11.14
N VAL A 156 4.26 12.15 10.60
CA VAL A 156 4.25 13.09 9.48
C VAL A 156 4.99 14.37 9.85
N LYS A 157 4.74 14.93 11.03
CA LYS A 157 5.45 16.13 11.52
C LYS A 157 6.96 15.89 11.64
N TYR A 158 7.38 14.72 12.12
CA TYR A 158 8.80 14.36 12.16
C TYR A 158 9.40 14.31 10.74
N ILE A 159 8.71 13.64 9.81
CA ILE A 159 9.14 13.51 8.41
C ILE A 159 9.25 14.88 7.74
N GLU A 160 8.25 15.74 7.88
CA GLU A 160 8.26 17.08 7.30
C GLU A 160 9.44 17.93 7.81
N ASN A 161 9.71 17.87 9.12
CA ASN A 161 10.84 18.59 9.73
C ASN A 161 12.21 17.99 9.37
N ASN A 162 12.26 16.73 8.92
CA ASN A 162 13.49 15.97 8.68
C ASN A 162 13.49 15.29 7.30
N TYR A 163 12.85 15.91 6.30
CA TYR A 163 12.47 15.23 5.06
C TYR A 163 13.65 14.56 4.35
N GLU A 164 14.77 15.26 4.15
CA GLU A 164 15.94 14.69 3.48
C GLU A 164 16.55 13.50 4.23
N LEU A 165 16.54 13.55 5.58
CA LEU A 165 17.02 12.44 6.40
C LEU A 165 16.10 11.24 6.27
N PHE A 166 14.79 11.45 6.37
CA PHE A 166 13.81 10.39 6.23
C PHE A 166 13.80 9.78 4.82
N ARG A 167 13.89 10.61 3.78
CA ARG A 167 13.96 10.18 2.37
C ARG A 167 15.14 9.23 2.15
N LYS A 168 16.34 9.60 2.61
CA LYS A 168 17.54 8.74 2.52
C LYS A 168 17.38 7.47 3.36
N TYR A 169 16.84 7.60 4.57
CA TYR A 169 16.58 6.47 5.46
C TYR A 169 15.68 5.41 4.81
N ILE A 170 14.54 5.82 4.25
CA ILE A 170 13.58 4.88 3.68
C ILE A 170 14.09 4.24 2.38
N HIS A 171 14.84 4.98 1.55
CA HIS A 171 15.52 4.40 0.38
C HIS A 171 16.61 3.38 0.77
N ASN A 172 17.36 3.67 1.83
CA ASN A 172 18.34 2.71 2.36
C ASN A 172 17.65 1.43 2.88
N ILE A 173 16.51 1.54 3.57
CA ILE A 173 15.75 0.35 4.00
C ILE A 173 15.28 -0.48 2.80
N ARG A 174 14.73 0.18 1.77
CA ARG A 174 14.33 -0.50 0.52
C ARG A 174 15.51 -1.30 -0.06
N GLU A 175 16.69 -0.69 -0.16
CA GLU A 175 17.89 -1.38 -0.66
C GLU A 175 18.31 -2.53 0.23
N GLN A 176 18.29 -2.35 1.55
CA GLN A 176 18.60 -3.40 2.52
C GLN A 176 17.65 -4.60 2.41
N VAL A 177 16.36 -4.35 2.18
CA VAL A 177 15.36 -5.42 1.96
C VAL A 177 15.65 -6.16 0.66
N ILE A 178 15.90 -5.43 -0.43
CA ILE A 178 16.18 -6.04 -1.75
C ILE A 178 17.45 -6.89 -1.71
N CYS A 179 18.51 -6.44 -1.03
CA CYS A 179 19.76 -7.20 -0.92
C CYS A 179 19.79 -8.23 0.21
N GLY A 180 18.71 -8.34 1.01
CA GLY A 180 18.59 -9.31 2.11
C GLY A 180 19.40 -8.96 3.38
N SER A 181 19.84 -7.71 3.53
CA SER A 181 20.55 -7.25 4.73
C SER A 181 19.63 -6.67 5.82
N TYR A 182 18.39 -6.30 5.49
CA TYR A 182 17.41 -5.83 6.47
C TYR A 182 16.98 -6.96 7.42
N LYS A 183 17.02 -6.70 8.74
CA LYS A 183 16.85 -7.73 9.77
C LYS A 183 15.48 -7.76 10.44
N SER A 184 14.77 -6.63 10.45
CA SER A 184 13.43 -6.56 11.05
C SER A 184 12.39 -7.26 10.18
N ASN A 185 11.20 -7.49 10.73
CA ASN A 185 10.13 -8.18 10.04
C ASN A 185 9.72 -7.44 8.76
N HIS A 186 9.76 -8.14 7.63
CA HIS A 186 9.49 -7.58 6.32
C HIS A 186 9.00 -8.64 5.34
N LEU A 187 8.32 -8.18 4.29
CA LEU A 187 7.95 -8.97 3.13
C LEU A 187 8.33 -8.20 1.86
N LEU A 188 9.10 -8.83 0.99
CA LEU A 188 9.42 -8.31 -0.34
C LEU A 188 8.59 -9.06 -1.38
N GLY A 189 7.84 -8.30 -2.18
CA GLY A 189 6.88 -8.80 -3.15
C GLY A 189 7.48 -9.68 -4.25
N PRO A 190 6.63 -10.34 -5.06
CA PRO A 190 7.06 -11.40 -5.98
C PRO A 190 8.13 -11.00 -6.99
N LYS A 191 8.17 -9.75 -7.47
CA LYS A 191 9.21 -9.35 -8.43
C LYS A 191 10.60 -9.22 -7.81
N GLY A 192 10.70 -9.16 -6.48
CA GLY A 192 11.98 -9.09 -5.78
C GLY A 192 12.67 -7.73 -5.84
N TYR A 193 12.04 -6.71 -6.40
CA TYR A 193 12.58 -5.36 -6.47
C TYR A 193 11.48 -4.29 -6.38
N LEU A 194 11.90 -3.06 -6.12
CA LEU A 194 11.09 -1.85 -6.27
C LEU A 194 11.91 -0.81 -7.04
N ASP A 195 11.62 -0.69 -8.34
CA ASP A 195 12.44 0.08 -9.28
C ASP A 195 12.13 1.58 -9.19
N VAL A 196 12.86 2.26 -8.31
CA VAL A 196 12.77 3.71 -8.08
C VAL A 196 14.18 4.26 -7.93
N ASP A 197 14.46 5.40 -8.57
CA ASP A 197 15.72 6.13 -8.38
C ASP A 197 15.90 6.57 -6.90
N PRO A 198 16.98 6.16 -6.22
CA PRO A 198 17.25 6.52 -4.81
C PRO A 198 17.35 8.03 -4.53
N ASN A 199 17.58 8.85 -5.56
CA ASN A 199 17.70 10.30 -5.42
C ASN A 199 16.37 11.03 -5.59
N LYS A 200 15.31 10.34 -6.03
CA LYS A 200 13.99 10.97 -6.18
C LYS A 200 13.31 11.21 -4.84
N ASP A 201 12.36 12.12 -4.90
CA ASP A 201 11.40 12.36 -3.83
C ASP A 201 10.51 11.13 -3.58
N ILE A 202 9.94 11.11 -2.37
CA ILE A 202 8.94 10.13 -1.96
C ILE A 202 7.57 10.80 -1.85
N LYS A 203 6.51 9.99 -1.92
CA LYS A 203 5.14 10.41 -1.58
C LYS A 203 4.72 9.69 -0.31
N ILE A 204 4.13 10.42 0.64
CA ILE A 204 3.56 9.85 1.86
C ILE A 204 2.05 9.80 1.73
N GLU A 205 1.46 8.63 2.01
CA GLU A 205 0.04 8.45 2.25
C GLU A 205 -0.13 7.77 3.61
N THR A 206 -1.19 8.12 4.34
CA THR A 206 -1.38 7.65 5.71
C THR A 206 -2.72 6.95 5.85
N ILE A 207 -2.73 5.85 6.58
CA ILE A 207 -3.89 5.00 6.76
C ILE A 207 -4.06 4.70 8.26
N VAL A 208 -5.29 4.83 8.74
CA VAL A 208 -5.71 4.36 10.05
C VAL A 208 -6.78 3.30 9.85
N ILE A 209 -6.58 2.10 10.40
CA ILE A 209 -7.56 1.01 10.34
C ILE A 209 -8.01 0.69 11.76
N GLY A 210 -9.30 0.80 12.05
CA GLY A 210 -9.76 0.58 13.41
C GLY A 210 -11.27 0.61 13.59
N GLY A 211 -11.73 -0.21 14.53
CA GLY A 211 -13.12 -0.34 14.88
C GLY A 211 -13.97 -1.01 13.80
N LYS A 212 -15.24 -1.21 14.16
CA LYS A 212 -16.28 -1.75 13.30
C LYS A 212 -17.14 -0.63 12.71
N SER A 213 -17.68 -0.89 11.52
CA SER A 213 -18.81 -0.11 10.99
C SER A 213 -20.07 -0.39 11.83
N LYS A 214 -20.81 0.66 12.18
CA LYS A 214 -22.16 0.57 12.77
C LYS A 214 -23.22 0.68 11.67
N GLU A 215 -23.08 1.68 10.80
CA GLU A 215 -23.96 1.92 9.66
C GLU A 215 -23.12 2.53 8.52
N ASP A 216 -22.90 1.75 7.46
CA ASP A 216 -21.88 2.04 6.44
C ASP A 216 -22.01 3.45 5.82
N TYR A 217 -23.23 3.97 5.63
CA TYR A 217 -23.44 5.30 5.06
C TYR A 217 -23.07 6.43 6.03
N CYS A 218 -23.57 6.37 7.27
CA CYS A 218 -23.31 7.37 8.29
C CYS A 218 -21.82 7.42 8.64
N ASP A 219 -21.20 6.25 8.80
CA ASP A 219 -19.78 6.14 9.11
C ASP A 219 -18.91 6.69 7.98
N SER A 220 -19.30 6.47 6.72
CA SER A 220 -18.56 7.04 5.59
C SER A 220 -18.67 8.55 5.52
N SER A 221 -19.81 9.15 5.87
CA SER A 221 -19.96 10.61 5.87
C SER A 221 -19.12 11.27 6.97
N GLU A 222 -19.15 10.71 8.18
CA GLU A 222 -18.34 11.20 9.31
C GLU A 222 -16.85 11.02 9.02
N ARG A 223 -16.45 9.90 8.40
CA ARG A 223 -15.08 9.70 7.92
C ARG A 223 -14.66 10.76 6.92
N THR A 224 -15.43 10.98 5.85
CA THR A 224 -15.04 11.95 4.80
C THR A 224 -14.83 13.34 5.40
N LYS A 225 -15.73 13.75 6.31
CA LYS A 225 -15.58 15.01 7.04
C LYS A 225 -14.29 15.02 7.86
N PHE A 226 -14.05 13.97 8.64
CA PHE A 226 -12.87 13.85 9.49
C PHE A 226 -11.57 13.85 8.69
N GLU A 227 -11.48 13.11 7.57
CA GLU A 227 -10.33 13.12 6.67
C GLU A 227 -10.08 14.51 6.09
N SER A 228 -11.13 15.23 5.69
CA SER A 228 -11.01 16.58 5.12
C SER A 228 -10.49 17.64 6.09
N GLU A 229 -10.59 17.38 7.40
CA GLU A 229 -10.08 18.27 8.46
C GLU A 229 -8.56 18.12 8.67
N HIS A 230 -7.94 17.08 8.10
CA HIS A 230 -6.51 16.80 8.24
C HIS A 230 -5.72 17.25 7.00
N LYS A 231 -4.54 17.83 7.23
CA LYS A 231 -3.72 18.43 6.16
C LYS A 231 -2.91 17.43 5.32
N TYR A 232 -2.69 16.24 5.83
CA TYR A 232 -1.98 15.17 5.16
C TYR A 232 -2.98 14.20 4.50
N TRP A 233 -2.52 13.43 3.50
CA TRP A 233 -3.34 12.40 2.86
C TRP A 233 -3.67 11.29 3.88
N LEU A 234 -4.79 11.45 4.58
CA LEU A 234 -5.31 10.52 5.58
C LEU A 234 -6.47 9.73 4.99
N HIS A 235 -6.39 8.41 5.18
CA HIS A 235 -7.49 7.49 4.96
C HIS A 235 -7.83 6.77 6.27
N VAL A 236 -9.09 6.81 6.66
CA VAL A 236 -9.59 6.07 7.83
C VAL A 236 -10.45 4.91 7.33
N TYR A 237 -10.24 3.72 7.87
CA TYR A 237 -11.06 2.56 7.55
C TYR A 237 -11.56 1.90 8.82
N SER A 238 -12.85 1.56 8.85
CA SER A 238 -13.30 0.44 9.68
C SER A 238 -12.70 -0.84 9.12
N TRP A 239 -12.56 -1.86 9.96
CA TRP A 239 -12.04 -3.15 9.52
C TRP A 239 -12.86 -3.77 8.39
N GLU A 240 -14.19 -3.70 8.44
CA GLU A 240 -15.05 -4.21 7.37
C GLU A 240 -14.83 -3.44 6.06
N SER A 241 -14.67 -2.12 6.13
CA SER A 241 -14.43 -1.32 4.93
C SER A 241 -13.06 -1.59 4.30
N PHE A 242 -12.05 -1.93 5.10
CA PHE A 242 -10.74 -2.35 4.62
C PHE A 242 -10.79 -3.76 4.03
N LEU A 243 -11.39 -4.71 4.73
CA LEU A 243 -11.54 -6.10 4.28
C LEU A 243 -12.27 -6.19 2.94
N ARG A 244 -13.33 -5.40 2.70
CA ARG A 244 -14.01 -5.34 1.39
C ARG A 244 -13.10 -4.91 0.24
N ARG A 245 -12.01 -4.18 0.50
CA ARG A 245 -11.04 -3.77 -0.54
C ARG A 245 -10.04 -4.88 -0.84
N VAL A 246 -9.61 -5.59 0.20
CA VAL A 246 -8.75 -6.78 0.08
C VAL A 246 -9.52 -7.91 -0.61
N ASP A 247 -10.78 -8.14 -0.25
CA ASP A 247 -11.60 -9.25 -0.75
C ASP A 247 -11.86 -9.18 -2.26
N LYS A 248 -12.02 -7.98 -2.82
CA LYS A 248 -12.12 -7.78 -4.28
C LYS A 248 -10.97 -8.39 -5.08
N ILE A 249 -9.83 -8.59 -4.43
CA ILE A 249 -8.61 -9.11 -5.01
C ILE A 249 -8.57 -10.65 -4.92
N HIS A 250 -9.18 -11.20 -3.87
CA HIS A 250 -9.34 -12.64 -3.67
C HIS A 250 -10.56 -13.22 -4.37
N GLY A 251 -11.52 -12.37 -4.78
CA GLY A 251 -12.67 -12.77 -5.58
C GLY A 251 -13.78 -13.46 -4.78
N HIS A 252 -13.72 -13.40 -3.44
CA HIS A 252 -14.91 -13.63 -2.64
C HIS A 252 -15.71 -12.33 -2.66
N TYR A 253 -17.04 -12.45 -2.69
CA TYR A 253 -17.92 -11.30 -2.54
C TYR A 253 -18.68 -11.58 -1.26
N PHE A 254 -18.43 -10.78 -0.22
CA PHE A 254 -19.29 -10.71 0.97
C PHE A 254 -20.77 -10.78 0.53
N LYS A 255 -21.50 -11.80 1.01
CA LYS A 255 -22.94 -11.92 0.82
C LYS A 255 -23.69 -11.02 1.79
#